data_AF-A0A081BXQ5-F1
#
_entry.id   AF-A0A081BXQ5-F1
#
_cell.length_a   1.000
_cell.length_b   1.000
_cell.length_c   1.000
_cell.angle_alpha   90.00
_cell.angle_beta   90.00
_cell.angle_gamma   90.00
#
_symmetry.space_group_name_H-M   'P 1'
#
loop_
_entity.id
_entity.type
_entity.pdbx_description
1 polymer ?
#
loop_
_entity_poly.entity_id
_entity_poly.type
_entity_poly.pdbx_seq_one_letter_code
_entity_poly.pdbx_strand_id
1 'polypeptide(L)'
;MTVVSIENCADFHDTKDTIVVDSSPQATDIEIFNRMKQGDMVITKDYGLASLVLGKNGKAISPNGFVYTKKNIEMLLQQRYVNGVLRNANMRRKKKLAKYQPEPLL
;
A
#
# COMPACT_ATOMS: atom_id res chain seq x y z
N MET A 1 5.19 -14.42 -19.14
CA MET A 1 5.51 -13.49 -18.04
C MET A 1 4.43 -12.44 -18.05
N THR A 2 3.53 -12.46 -17.07
CA THR A 2 2.46 -11.46 -16.96
C THR A 2 2.93 -10.35 -16.03
N VAL A 3 2.80 -9.10 -16.46
CA VAL A 3 3.13 -7.91 -15.65
C VAL A 3 1.80 -7.26 -15.27
N VAL A 4 1.55 -7.15 -13.96
CA VAL A 4 0.34 -6.48 -13.45
C VAL A 4 0.77 -5.17 -12.79
N SER A 5 0.29 -4.05 -13.32
CA SER A 5 0.41 -2.74 -12.69
C SER A 5 -0.86 -2.43 -11.91
N ILE A 6 -0.72 -1.90 -10.71
CA ILE A 6 -1.84 -1.62 -9.83
C ILE A 6 -1.82 -0.15 -9.50
N GLU A 7 -2.84 0.55 -9.98
CA GLU A 7 -3.12 1.91 -9.61
C GLU A 7 -4.47 1.93 -8.90
N ASN A 8 -4.49 2.36 -7.64
CA ASN A 8 -5.73 2.67 -6.95
C ASN A 8 -6.21 4.03 -7.48
N CYS A 9 -6.83 4.01 -8.66
CA CYS A 9 -7.28 5.21 -9.36
C CYS A 9 -8.74 5.52 -9.01
N ALA A 10 -9.05 6.77 -8.69
CA ALA A 10 -10.43 7.25 -8.57
C ALA A 10 -11.07 7.48 -9.96
N ASP A 11 -10.24 7.70 -10.97
CA ASP A 11 -10.66 7.94 -12.35
C ASP A 11 -10.51 6.66 -13.18
N PHE A 12 -11.64 6.07 -13.57
CA PHE A 12 -11.67 4.84 -14.34
C PHE A 12 -11.41 5.11 -15.82
N HIS A 13 -10.32 4.54 -16.34
CA HIS A 13 -10.10 4.42 -17.78
C HIS A 13 -10.34 2.97 -18.18
N ASP A 14 -11.35 2.74 -19.01
CA ASP A 14 -11.66 1.43 -19.56
C ASP A 14 -10.55 1.01 -20.54
N THR A 15 -9.71 0.07 -20.10
CA THR A 15 -8.71 -0.58 -20.94
C THR A 15 -9.04 -2.06 -21.01
N LYS A 16 -8.68 -2.71 -22.13
CA LYS A 16 -9.02 -4.11 -22.42
C LYS A 16 -8.66 -5.11 -21.31
N ASP A 17 -7.72 -4.78 -20.44
CA ASP A 17 -7.18 -5.69 -19.41
C ASP A 17 -7.51 -5.23 -17.98
N THR A 18 -8.42 -4.25 -17.80
CA THR A 18 -8.83 -3.77 -16.47
C THR A 18 -9.78 -4.79 -15.82
N ILE A 19 -9.44 -5.24 -14.61
CA ILE A 19 -10.30 -6.10 -13.78
C ILE A 19 -10.97 -5.24 -12.71
N VAL A 20 -12.30 -5.27 -12.66
CA VAL A 20 -13.09 -4.62 -11.60
C VAL A 20 -13.30 -5.62 -10.46
N VAL A 21 -13.07 -5.15 -9.24
CA VAL A 21 -13.26 -5.90 -7.99
C VAL A 21 -14.28 -5.20 -7.10
N ASP A 22 -14.80 -5.91 -6.11
CA ASP A 22 -15.73 -5.33 -5.13
C ASP A 22 -15.12 -4.14 -4.37
N SER A 23 -15.96 -3.23 -3.88
CA SER A 23 -15.53 -2.05 -3.12
C SER A 23 -15.07 -2.37 -1.68
N SER A 24 -14.90 -3.65 -1.34
CA SER A 24 -14.49 -4.04 0.00
C SER A 24 -13.03 -3.66 0.25
N PRO A 25 -12.64 -3.34 1.50
CA PRO A 25 -11.25 -3.09 1.82
C PRO A 25 -10.39 -4.28 1.40
N GLN A 26 -9.26 -4.02 0.72
CA GLN A 26 -8.30 -5.04 0.25
C GLN A 26 -8.81 -5.98 -0.87
N ALA A 27 -10.00 -5.74 -1.45
CA ALA A 27 -10.51 -6.58 -2.55
C ALA A 27 -9.49 -6.75 -3.69
N THR A 28 -8.82 -5.65 -4.08
CA THR A 28 -7.78 -5.63 -5.10
C THR A 28 -6.59 -6.53 -4.73
N ASP A 29 -6.11 -6.43 -3.49
CA ASP A 29 -4.96 -7.21 -3.02
C ASP A 29 -5.27 -8.72 -3.04
N ILE A 30 -6.49 -9.09 -2.60
CA ILE A 30 -6.98 -10.47 -2.58
C ILE A 30 -7.10 -11.03 -4.00
N GLU A 31 -7.71 -10.28 -4.92
CA GLU A 31 -7.91 -10.74 -6.29
C GLU A 31 -6.58 -10.99 -7.01
N ILE A 32 -5.62 -10.10 -6.81
CA ILE A 32 -4.28 -10.23 -7.36
C ILE A 32 -3.58 -11.45 -6.78
N PHE A 33 -3.63 -11.61 -5.46
CA PHE A 33 -3.05 -12.77 -4.80
C PHE A 33 -3.66 -14.08 -5.34
N ASN A 34 -4.98 -14.13 -5.56
CA ASN A 34 -5.67 -15.31 -6.08
C ASN A 34 -5.26 -15.65 -7.51
N ARG A 35 -5.23 -14.65 -8.42
CA ARG A 35 -4.90 -14.86 -9.83
C ARG A 35 -3.43 -15.13 -10.11
N MET A 36 -2.54 -14.59 -9.28
CA MET A 36 -1.11 -14.66 -9.50
C MET A 36 -0.60 -16.11 -9.50
N LYS A 37 0.33 -16.42 -10.39
CA LYS A 37 1.08 -17.67 -10.43
C LYS A 37 2.52 -17.44 -9.99
N GLN A 38 3.21 -18.53 -9.64
CA GLN A 38 4.64 -18.46 -9.31
C GLN A 38 5.42 -17.83 -10.47
N GLY A 39 6.30 -16.88 -10.15
CA GLY A 39 7.14 -16.17 -11.12
C GLY A 39 6.51 -14.95 -11.79
N ASP A 40 5.22 -14.67 -11.58
CA ASP A 40 4.58 -13.44 -12.05
C ASP A 40 5.18 -12.20 -11.37
N MET A 41 5.04 -11.05 -12.03
CA MET A 41 5.56 -9.76 -11.55
C MET A 41 4.43 -8.78 -11.25
N VAL A 42 4.48 -8.19 -10.05
CA VAL A 42 3.55 -7.17 -9.60
C VAL A 42 4.28 -5.86 -9.38
N ILE A 43 3.75 -4.78 -9.97
CA ILE A 43 4.20 -3.42 -9.74
C ILE A 43 3.30 -2.78 -8.69
N THR A 44 3.85 -2.41 -7.53
CA THR A 44 3.07 -1.83 -6.42
C THR A 44 3.89 -0.90 -5.54
N LYS A 45 3.24 0.11 -4.93
CA LYS A 45 3.83 0.93 -3.85
C LYS A 45 3.48 0.39 -2.46
N ASP A 46 2.61 -0.61 -2.35
CA ASP A 46 2.19 -1.15 -1.06
C ASP A 46 3.11 -2.30 -0.60
N TYR A 47 3.78 -2.10 0.54
CA TYR A 47 4.65 -3.12 1.14
C TYR A 47 3.89 -4.36 1.61
N GLY A 48 2.62 -4.23 2.00
CA GLY A 48 1.76 -5.35 2.37
C GLY A 48 1.50 -6.25 1.17
N LEU A 49 1.08 -5.68 0.04
CA LEU A 49 0.88 -6.45 -1.19
C LEU A 49 2.19 -7.04 -1.70
N ALA A 50 3.28 -6.27 -1.69
CA ALA A 50 4.61 -6.78 -2.08
C ALA A 50 5.04 -7.99 -1.25
N SER A 51 4.71 -8.00 0.05
CA SER A 51 4.96 -9.15 0.94
C SER A 51 4.18 -10.38 0.53
N LEU A 52 2.87 -10.24 0.24
CA LEU A 52 2.03 -11.34 -0.24
C LEU A 52 2.54 -11.93 -1.56
N VAL A 53 2.96 -11.04 -2.48
CA VAL A 53 3.52 -11.44 -3.78
C VAL A 53 4.79 -12.27 -3.59
N LEU A 54 5.72 -11.82 -2.75
CA LEU A 54 6.94 -12.55 -2.43
C LEU A 54 6.66 -13.89 -1.72
N GLY A 55 5.61 -13.94 -0.90
CA GLY A 55 5.16 -15.15 -0.20
C GLY A 55 4.71 -16.26 -1.16
N LYS A 56 4.06 -15.90 -2.28
CA LYS A 56 3.64 -16.85 -3.33
C LYS A 56 4.72 -17.07 -4.42
N ASN A 57 5.98 -16.75 -4.12
CA ASN A 57 7.12 -16.85 -5.03
C ASN A 57 6.95 -16.04 -6.34
N GLY A 58 6.23 -14.91 -6.27
CA GLY A 58 6.21 -13.88 -7.31
C GLY A 58 7.35 -12.87 -7.14
N LYS A 59 7.42 -11.92 -8.08
CA LYS A 59 8.35 -10.78 -8.07
C LYS A 59 7.56 -9.51 -7.80
N ALA A 60 8.05 -8.66 -6.90
CA ALA A 60 7.43 -7.37 -6.62
C ALA A 60 8.42 -6.23 -6.89
N ILE A 61 7.96 -5.20 -7.58
CA ILE A 61 8.74 -4.00 -7.88
C ILE A 61 7.89 -2.76 -7.61
N SER A 62 8.52 -1.67 -7.20
CA SER A 62 7.85 -0.38 -7.10
C SER A 62 7.84 0.34 -8.46
N PRO A 63 6.90 1.26 -8.72
CA PRO A 63 6.86 2.04 -9.97
C PRO A 63 8.16 2.80 -10.29
N ASN A 64 9.00 3.08 -9.28
CA ASN A 64 10.30 3.72 -9.49
C ASN A 64 11.45 2.74 -9.78
N GLY A 65 11.16 1.44 -9.95
CA GLY A 65 12.15 0.41 -10.19
C GLY A 65 12.76 -0.23 -8.94
N PHE A 66 12.38 0.21 -7.73
CA PHE A 66 12.86 -0.43 -6.49
C PHE A 66 12.35 -1.87 -6.39
N VAL A 67 13.27 -2.84 -6.24
CA VAL A 67 12.92 -4.26 -6.17
C VAL A 67 12.70 -4.69 -4.72
N TYR A 68 11.50 -5.23 -4.46
CA TYR A 68 11.20 -5.87 -3.18
C TYR A 68 11.76 -7.29 -3.16
N THR A 69 12.33 -7.68 -2.02
CA THR A 69 12.91 -9.00 -1.81
C THR A 69 12.54 -9.50 -0.42
N LYS A 70 12.60 -10.81 -0.20
CA LYS A 70 12.40 -11.41 1.15
C LYS A 70 13.36 -10.83 2.20
N LYS A 71 14.51 -10.28 1.78
CA LYS A 71 15.53 -9.69 2.67
C LYS A 71 15.20 -8.26 3.11
N ASN A 72 14.46 -7.48 2.30
CA ASN A 72 14.18 -6.07 2.60
C ASN A 72 12.73 -5.82 3.03
N ILE A 73 11.80 -6.72 2.66
CA ILE A 73 10.37 -6.47 2.84
C ILE A 73 9.96 -6.37 4.31
N GLU A 74 10.58 -7.15 5.19
CA GLU A 74 10.28 -7.15 6.62
C GLU A 74 10.64 -5.80 7.26
N MET A 75 11.84 -5.28 6.98
CA MET A 75 12.26 -3.96 7.46
C MET A 75 11.35 -2.84 6.91
N LEU A 76 10.96 -2.92 5.64
CA LEU A 76 10.07 -1.94 5.02
C LEU A 76 8.68 -1.94 5.67
N LEU A 77 8.13 -3.12 5.98
CA LEU A 77 6.87 -3.26 6.72
C LEU A 77 6.98 -2.67 8.13
N GLN A 78 8.06 -2.95 8.85
CA GLN A 78 8.32 -2.37 10.17
C GLN A 78 8.41 -0.84 10.11
N GLN A 79 9.13 -0.29 9.13
CA GLN A 79 9.21 1.16 8.92
C GLN A 79 7.83 1.77 8.63
N ARG A 80 7.01 1.12 7.78
CA ARG A 80 5.62 1.56 7.53
C ARG A 80 4.80 1.58 8.81
N TYR A 81 4.93 0.57 9.66
CA TYR A 81 4.24 0.52 10.95
C TYR A 81 4.66 1.67 11.86
N VAL A 82 5.97 1.84 12.09
CA VAL A 82 6.51 2.90 12.96
C VAL A 82 6.08 4.29 12.46
N ASN A 83 6.20 4.54 11.16
CA ASN A 83 5.77 5.80 10.55
C ASN A 83 4.26 6.02 10.70
N GLY A 84 3.45 4.96 10.61
CA GLY A 84 2.02 5.01 10.86
C GLY A 84 1.69 5.40 12.30
N VAL A 85 2.37 4.80 13.28
CA VAL A 85 2.23 5.13 14.70
C VAL A 85 2.59 6.61 14.96
N LEU A 86 3.73 7.08 14.42
CA LEU A 86 4.17 8.47 14.56
C LEU A 86 3.18 9.46 13.93
N ARG A 87 2.69 9.18 12.72
CA ARG A 87 1.68 10.01 12.06
C ARG A 87 0.41 10.12 12.90
N ASN A 88 -0.06 9.00 13.44
CA ASN A 88 -1.27 8.98 14.28
C ASN A 88 -1.08 9.77 15.58
N ALA A 89 0.09 9.67 16.21
CA ALA A 89 0.43 10.47 17.39
C ALA A 89 0.45 11.98 17.08
N ASN A 90 1.05 12.37 15.96
CA ASN A 90 1.09 13.76 15.50
C ASN A 90 -0.31 14.31 15.17
N MET A 91 -1.16 13.50 14.52
CA MET A 91 -2.56 13.86 14.25
C MET A 91 -3.35 14.09 15.54
N ARG A 92 -3.13 13.27 16.58
CA ARG A 92 -3.74 13.46 17.90
C ARG A 92 -3.28 14.76 18.56
N ARG A 93 -1.98 15.08 18.50
CA ARG A 93 -1.44 16.37 19.00
C ARG A 93 -2.05 17.57 18.28
N LYS A 94 -2.11 17.57 16.94
CA LYS A 94 -2.74 18.66 16.16
C LYS A 94 -4.21 18.87 16.55
N LYS A 95 -4.98 17.79 16.68
CA LYS A 95 -6.38 17.88 17.13
C LYS A 95 -6.53 18.47 18.54
N LYS A 96 -5.59 18.16 19.45
CA LYS A 96 -5.57 18.74 20.81
C LYS A 96 -5.25 20.25 20.78
N LEU A 97 -4.26 20.66 19.98
CA LEU A 97 -3.90 22.07 19.81
C LEU A 97 -5.03 22.89 19.19
N ALA A 98 -5.71 22.35 18.17
CA ALA A 98 -6.84 23.02 17.52
C ALA A 98 -8.06 23.22 18.44
N LYS A 99 -8.14 22.47 19.56
CA LYS A 99 -9.19 22.65 20.58
C LYS A 99 -8.80 23.65 21.67
N TYR A 100 -7.56 24.11 21.71
CA TYR A 100 -7.09 25.04 22.73
C TYR A 100 -7.33 26.48 22.26
N GLN A 101 -8.35 27.15 22.79
CA GLN A 101 -8.49 28.61 22.77
C GLN A 101 -7.93 29.13 24.09
N PRO A 102 -6.79 29.85 24.11
CA PRO A 102 -6.35 30.50 25.34
C PRO A 102 -7.33 31.62 25.70
N GLU A 103 -7.77 31.66 26.95
CA GLU A 103 -8.45 32.82 27.55
C GLU A 103 -7.57 34.07 27.33
N PRO A 104 -8.13 35.22 26.91
CA PRO A 104 -7.34 36.43 26.73
C PRO A 104 -6.71 36.83 28.07
N LEU A 105 -5.40 37.14 28.06
CA LEU A 105 -4.76 37.73 29.24
C LEU A 105 -5.41 39.10 29.51
N LEU A 106 -5.95 39.25 30.72
CA LEU A 106 -6.54 40.47 31.27
C LEU A 106 -5.56 41.65 31.28
#